data_AF-A0A7J4MNK7-F1
#
_entry.id   AF-A0A7J4MNK7-F1
#
_cell.length_a   1.000
_cell.length_b   1.000
_cell.length_c   1.000
_cell.angle_alpha   90.00
_cell.angle_beta   90.00
_cell.angle_gamma   90.00
#
_symmetry.space_group_name_H-M   'P 1'
#
loop_
_entity.id
_entity.type
_entity.pdbx_description
1 polymer ?
#
loop_
_entity_poly.entity_id
_entity_poly.type
_entity_poly.pdbx_seq_one_letter_code
_entity_poly.pdbx_strand_id
1 'polypeptide(L)'
;MIVILLGILDIIAALSIFTINFSWGPVLISFSILYLLAKSLPFLKSFASIMDIIVAGIFILALLGYANTIINALAALWLIQKGIMSLF
;
A
#
# COMPACT_ATOMS: atom_id res chain seq x y z
N MET A 1 6.97 14.14 12.96
CA MET A 1 5.62 13.65 13.34
C MET A 1 4.81 13.20 12.12
N ILE A 2 4.59 14.06 11.11
CA ILE A 2 3.83 13.69 9.90
C ILE A 2 4.48 12.53 9.14
N VAL A 3 5.82 12.54 8.99
CA VAL A 3 6.58 11.49 8.28
C VAL A 3 6.42 10.12 8.96
N ILE A 4 6.54 10.08 10.30
CA ILE A 4 6.32 8.87 11.11
C ILE A 4 4.89 8.34 10.93
N LEU A 5 3.89 9.23 10.94
CA LEU A 5 2.49 8.84 10.73
C LEU A 5 2.27 8.24 9.33
N LEU A 6 2.86 8.83 8.29
CA LEU A 6 2.86 8.26 6.94
C LEU A 6 3.59 6.91 6.87
N GLY A 7 4.66 6.72 7.65
CA GLY A 7 5.35 5.44 7.76
C GLY A 7 4.50 4.35 8.40
N ILE A 8 3.77 4.67 9.48
CA ILE A 8 2.84 3.73 10.12
C ILE A 8 1.70 3.37 9.15
N LEU A 9 1.14 4.35 8.44
CA LEU A 9 0.09 4.11 7.45
C LEU A 9 0.57 3.24 6.28
N ASP A 10 1.84 3.36 5.84
CA ASP A 10 2.41 2.47 4.83
C ASP A 10 2.49 1.02 5.32
N ILE A 11 2.89 0.80 6.58
CA ILE A 11 2.93 -0.55 7.18
C ILE A 11 1.52 -1.13 7.30
N ILE A 12 0.54 -0.33 7.73
CA ILE A 12 -0.87 -0.75 7.80
C ILE A 12 -1.39 -1.10 6.40
N ALA A 13 -1.06 -0.28 5.40
CA ALA A 13 -1.42 -0.57 4.01
C ALA A 13 -0.80 -1.89 3.54
N ALA A 14 0.46 -2.16 3.87
CA ALA A 14 1.13 -3.43 3.56
C ALA A 14 0.41 -4.63 4.18
N LEU A 15 -0.02 -4.52 5.44
CA LEU A 15 -0.72 -5.59 6.13
C LEU A 15 -2.12 -5.82 5.57
N SER A 16 -2.78 -4.78 5.06
CA SER A 16 -4.14 -4.88 4.54
C SER A 16 -4.29 -5.89 3.40
N ILE A 17 -3.26 -6.12 2.58
CA ILE A 17 -3.38 -7.07 1.46
C ILE A 17 -3.50 -8.54 1.92
N PHE A 18 -2.96 -8.88 3.09
CA PHE A 18 -3.11 -10.22 3.68
C PHE A 18 -4.51 -10.44 4.25
N THR A 19 -5.27 -9.37 4.44
CA THR A 19 -6.62 -9.43 5.00
C THR A 19 -7.69 -9.71 3.93
N ILE A 20 -7.31 -9.86 2.65
CA ILE A 20 -8.25 -9.96 1.53
C ILE A 20 -9.26 -11.11 1.64
N ASN A 21 -8.88 -12.20 2.31
CA ASN A 21 -9.74 -13.37 2.52
C ASN A 21 -10.73 -13.21 3.68
N PHE A 22 -10.64 -12.13 4.44
CA PHE A 22 -11.58 -11.83 5.54
C PHE A 22 -12.74 -10.98 5.01
N SER A 23 -13.92 -11.11 5.64
CA SER A 23 -15.13 -10.37 5.25
C SER A 23 -14.96 -8.84 5.26
N TRP A 24 -14.08 -8.31 6.10
CA TRP A 24 -13.74 -6.88 6.21
C TRP A 24 -12.50 -6.47 5.40
N GLY A 25 -11.78 -7.43 4.82
CA GLY A 25 -10.54 -7.20 4.06
C GLY A 25 -10.69 -6.23 2.90
N PRO A 26 -11.71 -6.40 2.01
CA PRO A 26 -11.92 -5.51 0.88
C PRO A 26 -12.08 -4.03 1.29
N VAL A 27 -12.70 -3.78 2.45
CA VAL A 27 -12.89 -2.42 2.99
C VAL A 27 -11.53 -1.80 3.34
N LEU A 28 -10.68 -2.53 4.07
CA LEU A 28 -9.36 -2.03 4.43
C LEU A 28 -8.46 -1.81 3.21
N ILE A 29 -8.47 -2.73 2.24
CA ILE A 29 -7.69 -2.59 1.01
C ILE A 29 -8.14 -1.36 0.22
N SER A 30 -9.45 -1.09 0.18
CA SER A 30 -10.00 0.12 -0.46
C SER A 30 -9.52 1.40 0.21
N PHE A 31 -9.49 1.44 1.55
CA PHE A 31 -8.92 2.57 2.30
C PHE A 31 -7.43 2.74 2.02
N SER A 32 -6.67 1.64 1.99
CA SER A 32 -5.24 1.65 1.67
C SER A 32 -4.96 2.18 0.25
N ILE A 33 -5.78 1.81 -0.74
CA ILE A 33 -5.67 2.32 -2.12
C ILE A 33 -5.89 3.83 -2.14
N LEU A 34 -6.98 4.32 -1.53
CA LEU A 34 -7.27 5.75 -1.48
C LEU A 34 -6.15 6.52 -0.79
N TYR A 35 -5.61 5.99 0.30
CA TYR A 35 -4.47 6.55 1.01
C TYR A 35 -3.22 6.64 0.11
N LEU A 36 -2.82 5.55 -0.54
CA LEU A 36 -1.64 5.51 -1.41
C LEU A 36 -1.77 6.47 -2.60
N LEU A 37 -2.96 6.56 -3.20
CA LEU A 37 -3.24 7.49 -4.30
C LEU A 37 -3.22 8.94 -3.81
N ALA A 38 -3.86 9.25 -2.68
CA ALA A 38 -3.85 10.59 -2.10
C ALA A 38 -2.44 11.06 -1.74
N LYS A 39 -1.62 10.16 -1.19
CA LYS A 39 -0.22 10.43 -0.82
C LYS A 39 0.70 10.60 -2.02
N SER A 40 0.46 9.87 -3.12
CA SER A 40 1.33 9.89 -4.31
C SER A 40 1.05 11.06 -5.25
N LEU A 41 -0.18 11.60 -5.27
CA LEU A 41 -0.59 12.78 -6.06
C LEU A 41 0.34 14.01 -5.93
N PRO A 42 0.73 14.47 -4.73
CA PRO A 42 1.59 15.64 -4.60
C PRO A 42 3.04 15.42 -5.08
N PHE A 43 3.46 14.17 -5.30
CA PHE A 43 4.87 13.81 -5.55
C PHE A 43 5.05 12.91 -6.77
N LEU A 44 4.21 13.03 -7.81
CA LEU A 44 4.20 12.18 -9.02
C LEU A 44 5.55 12.00 -9.72
N LYS A 45 6.49 12.93 -9.56
CA LYS A 45 7.82 12.87 -10.18
C LYS A 45 8.83 12.02 -9.39
N SER A 46 8.51 11.62 -8.16
CA SER A 46 9.41 10.82 -7.32
C SER A 46 9.26 9.33 -7.61
N PHE A 47 10.37 8.60 -7.65
CA PHE A 47 10.36 7.14 -7.78
C PHE A 47 9.47 6.48 -6.71
N ALA A 48 9.56 6.99 -5.47
CA ALA A 48 8.79 6.46 -4.36
C ALA A 48 7.27 6.61 -4.55
N SER A 49 6.81 7.68 -5.21
CA SER A 49 5.39 7.90 -5.50
C SER A 49 4.91 7.11 -6.70
N ILE A 50 5.76 6.92 -7.73
CA ILE A 50 5.46 6.04 -8.85
C ILE A 50 5.26 4.61 -8.35
N MET A 51 6.14 4.15 -7.45
CA MET A 51 6.00 2.83 -6.83
C MET A 51 4.72 2.71 -5.99
N ASP A 52 4.32 3.74 -5.24
CA ASP A 52 3.05 3.73 -4.49
C ASP A 52 1.82 3.58 -5.40
N ILE A 53 1.84 4.21 -6.59
CA ILE A 53 0.76 4.10 -7.59
C ILE A 53 0.73 2.68 -8.16
N ILE A 54 1.89 2.09 -8.46
CA ILE A 54 1.97 0.70 -8.92
C ILE A 54 1.42 -0.24 -7.85
N VAL A 55 1.78 -0.04 -6.58
CA VAL A 55 1.27 -0.83 -5.45
C VAL A 55 -0.25 -0.66 -5.29
N ALA A 56 -0.77 0.56 -5.43
CA ALA A 56 -2.22 0.80 -5.44
C ALA A 56 -2.90 0.05 -6.60
N GLY A 57 -2.28 0.00 -7.79
CA GLY A 57 -2.75 -0.82 -8.92
C GLY A 57 -2.78 -2.31 -8.62
N ILE A 58 -1.75 -2.84 -7.95
CA ILE A 58 -1.71 -4.24 -7.49
C ILE A 58 -2.85 -4.53 -6.50
N PHE A 59 -3.12 -3.59 -5.58
CA PHE A 59 -4.21 -3.73 -4.62
C PHE A 59 -5.58 -3.74 -5.30
N ILE A 60 -5.77 -2.93 -6.36
CA ILE A 60 -6.99 -2.96 -7.18
C ILE A 60 -7.14 -4.31 -7.88
N LEU A 61 -6.07 -4.85 -8.49
CA LEU A 61 -6.11 -6.17 -9.12
C LEU A 61 -6.44 -7.28 -8.10
N ALA A 62 -5.90 -7.18 -6.89
CA ALA A 62 -6.22 -8.10 -5.81
C ALA A 62 -7.71 -8.04 -5.45
N LEU A 63 -8.30 -6.84 -5.32
CA LEU A 63 -9.74 -6.67 -5.07
C LEU A 63 -10.64 -7.27 -6.17
N LEU A 64 -10.17 -7.23 -7.43
CA LEU A 64 -10.89 -7.81 -8.57
C LEU A 64 -10.76 -9.33 -8.67
N GLY A 65 -10.08 -9.99 -7.71
CA GLY A 65 -9.88 -11.43 -7.69
C GLY A 65 -8.63 -11.91 -8.44
N TYR A 66 -7.84 -11.01 -9.02
CA TYR A 66 -6.57 -11.33 -9.68
C TYR A 66 -5.40 -11.30 -8.67
N ALA A 67 -5.61 -11.84 -7.48
CA ALA A 67 -4.61 -11.86 -6.42
C ALA A 67 -3.49 -12.86 -6.76
N ASN A 68 -2.30 -12.36 -7.06
CA ASN A 68 -1.10 -13.18 -7.18
C ASN A 68 -0.27 -13.06 -5.90
N THR A 69 -0.03 -14.19 -5.22
CA THR A 69 0.66 -14.25 -3.92
C THR A 69 2.05 -13.61 -3.96
N ILE A 70 2.81 -13.84 -5.02
CA ILE A 70 4.18 -13.32 -5.15
C ILE A 70 4.16 -11.81 -5.35
N ILE A 71 3.29 -11.32 -6.25
CA ILE A 71 3.18 -9.90 -6.57
C ILE A 71 2.67 -9.11 -5.34
N ASN A 72 1.67 -9.63 -4.64
CA ASN A 72 1.13 -9.02 -3.43
C ASN A 72 2.17 -8.98 -2.30
N ALA A 73 2.99 -10.03 -2.15
CA ALA A 73 4.06 -10.06 -1.17
C ALA A 73 5.16 -9.03 -1.49
N LEU A 74 5.55 -8.87 -2.75
CA LEU A 74 6.50 -7.84 -3.18
C LEU A 74 5.97 -6.43 -2.93
N ALA A 75 4.69 -6.19 -3.22
CA ALA A 75 4.03 -4.93 -2.93
C ALA A 75 4.00 -4.61 -1.43
N ALA A 76 3.70 -5.61 -0.59
CA ALA A 76 3.74 -5.46 0.85
C ALA A 76 5.17 -5.20 1.37
N LEU A 77 6.18 -5.91 0.85
CA LEU A 77 7.59 -5.72 1.22
C LEU A 77 8.08 -4.30 0.91
N TRP A 78 7.71 -3.75 -0.25
CA TRP A 78 8.00 -2.37 -0.62
C TRP A 78 7.45 -1.37 0.41
N LEU A 79 6.16 -1.52 0.76
CA LEU A 79 5.50 -0.64 1.73
C LEU A 79 6.08 -0.79 3.14
N ILE A 80 6.44 -2.00 3.57
CA ILE A 80 7.09 -2.25 4.87
C ILE A 80 8.47 -1.58 4.90
N GLN A 81 9.31 -1.80 3.88
CA GLN A 81 10.64 -1.19 3.81
C GLN A 81 10.55 0.34 3.82
N LYS A 82 9.65 0.91 3.01
CA LYS A 82 9.42 2.35 2.95
C LYS A 82 8.86 2.91 4.26
N GLY A 83 7.93 2.18 4.88
CA GLY A 83 7.35 2.53 6.17
C GLY A 83 8.42 2.58 7.26
N ILE A 84 9.26 1.55 7.36
CA ILE A 84 10.40 1.50 8.29
C ILE A 84 11.36 2.66 8.06
N MET A 85 11.73 2.95 6.81
CA MET A 85 12.60 4.10 6.49
C MET A 85 12.00 5.46 6.88
N SER A 86 10.68 5.56 7.00
CA SER A 86 10.00 6.79 7.44
C SER A 86 9.91 6.92 8.97
N LEU A 87 10.27 5.86 9.72
CA LEU A 87 10.29 5.83 11.18
C LEU A 87 11.65 6.20 11.78
N PHE A 88 12.74 6.03 11.03
CA PHE A 88 14.11 6.38 11.40
C PHE A 88 14.53 7.71 10.76
#